data_AF-A0A661X0V9-F1
#
_entry.id   AF-A0A661X0V9-F1
#
_cell.length_a   1.000
_cell.length_b   1.000
_cell.length_c   1.000
_cell.angle_alpha   90.00
_cell.angle_beta   90.00
_cell.angle_gamma   90.00
#
_symmetry.space_group_name_H-M   'P 1'
#
loop_
_entity.id
_entity.type
_entity.pdbx_description
1 polymer ?
#
loop_
_entity_poly.entity_id
_entity_poly.type
_entity_poly.pdbx_seq_one_letter_code
_entity_poly.pdbx_strand_id
1 'polypeptide(L)'
;MNVYLLNLGKEAYGYYSNSIFGNNYGYIELNFNKLDNLNEMRTTIGHEFFHFVQSLYDSRFSIFKAKFFSTHGWLDEACSVWSEELFSDNPNYVSPVRGGNEDEPLYGISRGLSKTTYQGYGYGMSAVIKYLVKKKGAHALVSMYEKIKDGKSSVEALNSLLGDPDKWYKEFLKSYIEGKIYPVKSFQNSGNQYITNDNKDKEMSFKDSYPDLSAKIYMFILRADFEDDDTLDFSVEGDGKIMVFKIKGGREFLSGPDTKISIKPKELKDKGYNGIYIVVINDHCSPPYNQNLDITLKVNEAINIIDFKYISGYVEFGSTITYKTTIAKPDGTVETSTSTRSGTNRYLFKGYGIWEEDTSSYTFSFYKNGGNETERVHIVLDKKTLECKEISLSYYSYVKGEDEKIINGERHVGEYEEVMSFSLSGIPDLKLKWEPHYKKFYIYKFRITLKYLSVSYSYREEWISLKESTSSTNVSIYEPVEMSLNFFIEKP
;
A
#
# COMPACT_ATOMS: atom_id res chain seq x y z
N MET A 1 26.31 -48.82 15.92
CA MET A 1 26.05 -47.45 16.37
C MET A 1 26.07 -47.44 17.89
N ASN A 2 26.94 -46.63 18.49
CA ASN A 2 27.03 -46.49 19.94
C ASN A 2 26.22 -45.28 20.40
N VAL A 3 25.79 -45.29 21.67
CA VAL A 3 25.13 -44.15 22.32
C VAL A 3 25.96 -43.75 23.54
N TYR A 4 26.32 -42.48 23.64
CA TYR A 4 27.09 -41.91 24.74
C TYR A 4 26.25 -40.92 25.53
N LEU A 5 26.29 -41.01 26.86
CA LEU A 5 25.72 -40.01 27.76
C LEU A 5 26.81 -39.03 28.16
N LEU A 6 26.70 -37.77 27.74
CA LEU A 6 27.72 -36.74 27.90
C LEU A 6 27.15 -35.47 28.52
N ASN A 7 28.02 -34.63 29.09
CA ASN A 7 27.64 -33.26 29.44
C ASN A 7 27.73 -32.37 28.21
N LEU A 8 26.58 -32.09 27.56
CA LEU A 8 26.53 -31.26 26.35
C LEU A 8 26.18 -29.78 26.64
N GLY A 9 26.25 -29.36 27.91
CA GLY A 9 25.87 -28.01 28.34
C GLY A 9 24.36 -27.86 28.56
N LYS A 10 23.87 -26.61 28.53
CA LYS A 10 22.47 -26.28 28.88
C LYS A 10 21.50 -26.32 27.71
N GLU A 11 21.99 -26.16 26.49
CA GLU A 11 21.14 -25.93 25.32
C GLU A 11 20.89 -27.21 24.50
N ALA A 12 21.92 -28.03 24.30
CA ALA A 12 21.85 -29.19 23.42
C ALA A 12 21.17 -30.41 24.09
N TYR A 13 20.36 -31.14 23.33
CA TYR A 13 19.78 -32.41 23.77
C TYR A 13 20.62 -33.62 23.30
N GLY A 14 21.21 -33.54 22.11
CA GLY A 14 22.05 -34.60 21.56
C GLY A 14 22.62 -34.21 20.19
N TYR A 15 23.50 -35.08 19.69
CA TYR A 15 24.13 -34.95 18.37
C TYR A 15 24.43 -36.32 17.78
N TYR A 16 24.29 -36.46 16.46
CA TYR A 16 24.88 -37.55 15.69
C TYR A 16 26.26 -37.15 15.16
N SER A 17 27.22 -38.07 15.28
CA SER A 17 28.58 -37.89 14.77
C SER A 17 28.98 -39.01 13.83
N ASN A 18 29.35 -38.63 12.61
CA ASN A 18 29.99 -39.52 11.65
C ASN A 18 31.40 -39.90 12.11
N SER A 19 31.81 -41.14 11.85
CA SER A 19 33.15 -41.63 12.18
C SER A 19 34.04 -41.73 10.94
N ILE A 20 35.32 -41.37 11.11
CA ILE A 20 36.35 -41.56 10.07
C ILE A 20 36.56 -43.04 9.72
N PHE A 21 36.16 -43.96 10.61
CA PHE A 21 36.29 -45.42 10.41
C PHE A 21 35.09 -46.03 9.67
N GLY A 22 34.11 -45.22 9.27
CA GLY A 22 32.92 -45.64 8.53
C GLY A 22 31.65 -45.64 9.36
N ASN A 23 30.52 -45.81 8.67
CA ASN A 23 29.18 -45.64 9.23
C ASN A 23 28.91 -46.53 10.46
N ASN A 24 29.48 -47.75 10.51
CA ASN A 24 29.32 -48.67 11.64
C ASN A 24 29.92 -48.14 12.96
N TYR A 25 30.84 -47.18 12.89
CA TYR A 25 31.50 -46.54 14.02
C TYR A 25 30.92 -45.15 14.34
N GLY A 26 29.86 -44.72 13.65
CA GLY A 26 29.11 -43.52 14.01
C GLY A 26 28.38 -43.69 15.35
N TYR A 27 28.10 -42.58 16.01
CA TYR A 27 27.52 -42.58 17.35
C TYR A 27 26.56 -41.41 17.59
N ILE A 28 25.68 -41.60 18.56
CA ILE A 28 24.77 -40.57 19.08
C ILE A 28 25.27 -40.17 20.47
N GLU A 29 25.38 -38.88 20.70
CA GLU A 29 25.64 -38.29 22.00
C GLU A 29 24.32 -37.73 22.54
N LEU A 30 24.00 -38.04 23.80
CA LEU A 30 22.81 -37.52 24.47
C LEU A 30 23.23 -36.76 25.73
N ASN A 31 22.56 -35.63 25.98
CA ASN A 31 22.84 -34.81 27.14
C ASN A 31 22.24 -35.44 28.40
N PHE A 32 23.09 -35.91 29.31
CA PHE A 32 22.59 -36.54 30.53
C PHE A 32 21.80 -35.56 31.42
N ASN A 33 22.05 -34.25 31.31
CA ASN A 33 21.35 -33.20 32.07
C ASN A 33 19.92 -32.93 31.58
N LYS A 34 19.48 -33.60 30.50
CA LYS A 34 18.17 -33.40 29.86
C LYS A 34 17.32 -34.68 29.84
N LEU A 35 17.78 -35.76 30.48
CA LEU A 35 17.10 -37.06 30.50
C LEU A 35 15.77 -37.04 31.25
N ASP A 36 15.54 -36.03 32.09
CA ASP A 36 14.26 -35.79 32.76
C ASP A 36 13.19 -35.25 31.80
N ASN A 37 13.58 -34.64 30.68
CA ASN A 37 12.66 -34.21 29.63
C ASN A 37 12.50 -35.25 28.52
N LEU A 38 11.78 -36.32 28.85
CA LEU A 38 11.67 -37.53 28.00
C LEU A 38 11.06 -37.28 26.62
N ASN A 39 10.11 -36.36 26.49
CA ASN A 39 9.44 -36.10 25.21
C ASN A 39 10.40 -35.47 24.20
N GLU A 40 11.09 -34.41 24.61
CA GLU A 40 12.10 -33.73 23.81
C GLU A 40 13.31 -34.64 23.56
N MET A 41 13.73 -35.42 24.55
CA MET A 41 14.79 -36.40 24.36
C MET A 41 14.41 -37.46 23.31
N ARG A 42 13.16 -37.95 23.31
CA ARG A 42 12.67 -38.92 22.33
C ARG A 42 12.68 -38.36 20.91
N THR A 43 12.20 -37.12 20.71
CA THR A 43 12.22 -36.50 19.38
C THR A 43 13.64 -36.19 18.93
N THR A 44 14.53 -35.73 19.82
CA THR A 44 15.96 -35.55 19.52
C THR A 44 16.64 -36.86 19.14
N ILE A 45 16.43 -37.95 19.89
CA ILE A 45 16.98 -39.27 19.51
C ILE A 45 16.50 -39.67 18.11
N GLY A 46 15.23 -39.43 17.81
CA GLY A 46 14.67 -39.66 16.48
C GLY A 46 15.37 -38.84 15.38
N HIS A 47 15.56 -37.55 15.62
CA HIS A 47 16.27 -36.62 14.75
C HIS A 47 17.71 -37.10 14.47
N GLU A 48 18.48 -37.39 15.51
CA GLU A 48 19.87 -37.83 15.39
C GLU A 48 20.00 -39.23 14.77
N PHE A 49 19.07 -40.12 15.08
CA PHE A 49 19.00 -41.43 14.42
C PHE A 49 18.75 -41.30 12.92
N PHE A 50 17.96 -40.32 12.50
CA PHE A 50 17.72 -40.08 11.09
C PHE A 50 19.00 -39.61 10.36
N HIS A 51 19.84 -38.80 11.00
CA HIS A 51 21.18 -38.48 10.47
C HIS A 51 22.08 -39.70 10.27
N PHE A 52 22.01 -40.69 11.18
CA PHE A 52 22.68 -41.97 10.96
C PHE A 52 22.16 -42.67 9.69
N VAL A 53 20.85 -42.76 9.51
CA VAL A 53 20.24 -43.39 8.32
C VAL A 53 20.68 -42.67 7.04
N GLN A 54 20.65 -41.33 7.03
CA GLN A 54 21.09 -40.51 5.89
C GLN A 54 22.56 -40.76 5.54
N SER A 55 23.43 -40.94 6.55
CA SER A 55 24.85 -41.24 6.34
C SER A 55 25.10 -42.54 5.54
N LEU A 56 24.14 -43.47 5.52
CA LEU A 56 24.19 -44.70 4.71
C LEU A 56 24.05 -44.44 3.21
N TYR A 57 23.44 -43.32 2.83
CA TYR A 57 23.21 -42.91 1.44
C TYR A 57 24.25 -41.91 0.93
N ASP A 58 25.03 -41.30 1.83
CA ASP A 58 26.16 -40.45 1.44
C ASP A 58 27.26 -41.29 0.78
N SER A 59 27.56 -41.01 -0.50
CA SER A 59 28.57 -41.74 -1.29
C SER A 59 30.01 -41.29 -1.03
N ARG A 60 30.23 -40.21 -0.25
CA ARG A 60 31.56 -39.70 0.07
C ARG A 60 32.33 -40.70 0.94
N PHE A 61 33.67 -40.67 0.90
CA PHE A 61 34.46 -41.50 1.83
C PHE A 61 34.25 -41.09 3.29
N SER A 62 34.32 -42.03 4.22
CA SER A 62 34.06 -41.85 5.66
C SER A 62 34.80 -40.66 6.27
N ILE A 63 36.05 -40.41 5.87
CA ILE A 63 36.82 -39.26 6.34
C ILE A 63 36.20 -37.93 5.90
N PHE A 64 35.63 -37.86 4.69
CA PHE A 64 34.96 -36.64 4.22
C PHE A 64 33.62 -36.45 4.91
N LYS A 65 32.86 -37.53 5.15
CA LYS A 65 31.61 -37.46 5.92
C LYS A 65 31.83 -36.95 7.34
N ALA A 66 32.89 -37.41 7.98
CA ALA A 66 33.22 -37.04 9.36
C ALA A 66 33.81 -35.63 9.51
N LYS A 67 34.47 -35.09 8.47
CA LYS A 67 35.17 -33.80 8.55
C LYS A 67 34.48 -32.65 7.82
N PHE A 68 33.59 -32.93 6.86
CA PHE A 68 32.99 -31.91 6.01
C PHE A 68 31.50 -32.13 5.80
N PHE A 69 30.72 -31.06 5.88
CA PHE A 69 29.30 -31.06 5.57
C PHE A 69 29.01 -31.51 4.14
N SER A 70 27.91 -32.23 3.94
CA SER A 70 27.43 -32.62 2.61
C SER A 70 26.90 -31.39 1.87
N THR A 71 26.94 -31.41 0.54
CA THR A 71 26.28 -30.38 -0.30
C THR A 71 24.76 -30.40 -0.18
N HIS A 72 24.21 -31.49 0.37
CA HIS A 72 22.81 -31.69 0.69
C HIS A 72 22.54 -31.60 2.21
N GLY A 73 23.44 -31.04 3.01
CA GLY A 73 23.31 -31.02 4.47
C GLY A 73 22.04 -30.31 4.94
N TRP A 74 21.58 -29.28 4.21
CA TRP A 74 20.30 -28.65 4.50
C TRP A 74 19.10 -29.61 4.35
N LEU A 75 19.16 -30.52 3.37
CA LEU A 75 18.12 -31.50 3.11
C LEU A 75 18.14 -32.56 4.21
N ASP A 76 19.33 -32.90 4.69
CA ASP A 76 19.51 -33.81 5.82
C ASP A 76 18.80 -33.27 7.06
N GLU A 77 19.08 -32.03 7.43
CA GLU A 77 18.42 -31.32 8.54
C GLU A 77 16.90 -31.20 8.32
N ALA A 78 16.46 -30.85 7.11
CA ALA A 78 15.04 -30.73 6.78
C ALA A 78 14.29 -32.06 6.95
N CYS A 79 14.90 -33.18 6.55
CA CYS A 79 14.28 -34.49 6.71
C CYS A 79 14.33 -34.96 8.16
N SER A 80 15.40 -34.69 8.91
CA SER A 80 15.49 -35.01 10.34
C SER A 80 14.43 -34.26 11.13
N VAL A 81 14.27 -32.95 10.92
CA VAL A 81 13.21 -32.14 11.56
C VAL A 81 11.81 -32.63 11.20
N TRP A 82 11.55 -33.00 9.95
CA TRP A 82 10.27 -33.60 9.57
C TRP A 82 10.05 -34.93 10.31
N SER A 83 11.07 -35.77 10.40
CA SER A 83 10.96 -37.12 10.99
C SER A 83 10.64 -37.11 12.48
N GLU A 84 10.94 -36.03 13.21
CA GLU A 84 10.61 -35.87 14.63
C GLU A 84 9.14 -36.14 14.94
N GLU A 85 8.22 -35.84 14.02
CA GLU A 85 6.79 -36.10 14.21
C GLU A 85 6.47 -37.60 14.36
N LEU A 86 7.32 -38.48 13.82
CA LEU A 86 7.21 -39.94 13.96
C LEU A 86 7.61 -40.43 15.36
N PHE A 87 8.35 -39.60 16.09
CA PHE A 87 8.83 -39.88 17.44
C PHE A 87 8.08 -39.10 18.52
N SER A 88 7.09 -38.30 18.13
CA SER A 88 6.21 -37.58 19.04
C SER A 88 4.88 -38.31 19.22
N ASP A 89 4.28 -38.21 20.42
CA ASP A 89 2.90 -38.67 20.64
C ASP A 89 1.87 -37.57 20.30
N ASN A 90 2.32 -36.37 19.90
CA ASN A 90 1.44 -35.29 19.48
C ASN A 90 1.05 -35.43 18.00
N PRO A 91 -0.23 -35.67 17.65
CA PRO A 91 -0.66 -35.81 16.26
C PRO A 91 -0.52 -34.51 15.43
N ASN A 92 -0.37 -33.37 16.10
CA ASN A 92 -0.13 -32.07 15.48
C ASN A 92 1.28 -31.55 15.79
N TYR A 93 2.26 -32.45 15.92
CA TYR A 93 3.63 -32.08 16.23
C TYR A 93 4.18 -31.05 15.23
N VAL A 94 4.81 -30.02 15.79
CA VAL A 94 5.62 -29.05 15.06
C VAL A 94 6.91 -28.94 15.83
N SER A 95 8.03 -29.23 15.15
CA SER A 95 9.34 -29.15 15.78
C SER A 95 9.60 -27.74 16.32
N PRO A 96 10.00 -27.59 17.60
CA PRO A 96 10.32 -26.28 18.18
C PRO A 96 11.44 -25.55 17.44
N VAL A 97 12.39 -26.26 16.82
CA VAL A 97 13.50 -25.63 16.08
C VAL A 97 13.06 -24.96 14.78
N ARG A 98 11.81 -25.19 14.34
CA ARG A 98 11.19 -24.40 13.26
C ARG A 98 10.88 -22.97 13.67
N GLY A 99 10.77 -22.69 14.98
CA GLY A 99 10.49 -21.35 15.48
C GLY A 99 11.60 -20.38 15.08
N GLY A 100 11.24 -19.34 14.33
CA GLY A 100 12.18 -18.37 13.76
C GLY A 100 12.73 -18.75 12.38
N ASN A 101 12.42 -19.95 11.87
CA ASN A 101 12.83 -20.45 10.56
C ASN A 101 11.64 -20.65 9.61
N GLU A 102 10.45 -20.14 9.94
CA GLU A 102 9.23 -20.35 9.15
C GLU A 102 9.30 -19.72 7.75
N ASP A 103 10.16 -18.72 7.56
CA ASP A 103 10.31 -18.00 6.30
C ASP A 103 11.30 -18.63 5.32
N GLU A 104 12.08 -19.65 5.73
CA GLU A 104 13.14 -20.20 4.89
C GLU A 104 12.65 -20.72 3.52
N PRO A 105 11.45 -21.33 3.39
CA PRO A 105 10.91 -21.68 2.07
C PRO A 105 10.62 -20.49 1.15
N LEU A 106 10.61 -19.26 1.67
CA LEU A 106 10.42 -18.03 0.90
C LEU A 106 11.74 -17.46 0.39
N TYR A 107 12.89 -17.83 0.95
CA TYR A 107 14.18 -17.22 0.60
C TYR A 107 14.90 -17.85 -0.59
N GLY A 108 14.33 -18.89 -1.21
CA GLY A 108 14.93 -19.54 -2.38
C GLY A 108 15.60 -20.87 -2.05
N ILE A 109 15.50 -21.81 -2.99
CA ILE A 109 16.11 -23.15 -2.85
C ILE A 109 17.64 -23.09 -2.78
N SER A 110 18.22 -22.03 -3.37
CA SER A 110 19.66 -21.77 -3.48
C SER A 110 20.33 -21.46 -2.14
N ARG A 111 19.60 -20.84 -1.21
CA ARG A 111 20.12 -20.41 0.09
C ARG A 111 20.64 -21.57 0.92
N GLY A 112 19.99 -22.74 0.80
CA GLY A 112 20.44 -23.99 1.43
C GLY A 112 21.78 -24.51 0.97
N LEU A 113 22.28 -24.05 -0.18
CA LEU A 113 23.60 -24.42 -0.67
C LEU A 113 24.71 -23.64 0.05
N SER A 114 24.37 -22.62 0.85
CA SER A 114 25.32 -21.88 1.68
C SER A 114 25.67 -22.65 2.96
N LYS A 115 26.97 -22.85 3.18
CA LYS A 115 27.49 -23.65 4.31
C LYS A 115 27.28 -23.02 5.69
N THR A 116 27.08 -21.70 5.79
CA THR A 116 27.10 -20.98 7.08
C THR A 116 25.74 -20.93 7.79
N THR A 117 24.65 -21.31 7.12
CA THR A 117 23.27 -21.18 7.65
C THR A 117 22.40 -22.42 7.38
N TYR A 118 23.02 -23.55 7.00
CA TYR A 118 22.29 -24.70 6.47
C TYR A 118 21.33 -25.37 7.46
N GLN A 119 21.61 -25.33 8.77
CA GLN A 119 20.75 -25.94 9.80
C GLN A 119 19.42 -25.22 9.92
N GLY A 120 19.43 -23.91 10.21
CA GLY A 120 18.21 -23.10 10.29
C GLY A 120 17.41 -23.14 8.99
N TYR A 121 18.09 -23.04 7.86
CA TYR A 121 17.48 -23.21 6.54
C TYR A 121 16.81 -24.60 6.41
N GLY A 122 17.50 -25.68 6.79
CA GLY A 122 16.95 -27.04 6.83
C GLY A 122 15.71 -27.14 7.73
N TYR A 123 15.77 -26.57 8.93
CA TYR A 123 14.64 -26.58 9.88
C TYR A 123 13.40 -25.98 9.24
N GLY A 124 13.52 -24.81 8.60
CA GLY A 124 12.41 -24.18 7.88
C GLY A 124 11.96 -24.98 6.65
N MET A 125 12.90 -25.53 5.88
CA MET A 125 12.64 -26.34 4.69
C MET A 125 12.05 -27.72 4.96
N SER A 126 11.99 -28.17 6.21
CA SER A 126 11.20 -29.37 6.58
C SER A 126 9.72 -29.26 6.17
N ALA A 127 9.21 -28.05 5.89
CA ALA A 127 7.91 -27.83 5.27
C ALA A 127 7.81 -28.41 3.85
N VAL A 128 8.86 -28.28 3.05
CA VAL A 128 8.93 -28.87 1.70
C VAL A 128 8.99 -30.38 1.78
N ILE A 129 9.70 -30.94 2.79
CA ILE A 129 9.75 -32.38 3.03
C ILE A 129 8.36 -32.91 3.44
N LYS A 130 7.68 -32.24 4.36
CA LYS A 130 6.30 -32.59 4.75
C LYS A 130 5.35 -32.54 3.55
N TYR A 131 5.50 -31.54 2.66
CA TYR A 131 4.76 -31.46 1.41
C TYR A 131 5.03 -32.65 0.48
N LEU A 132 6.31 -32.99 0.27
CA LEU A 132 6.72 -34.15 -0.53
C LEU A 132 6.10 -35.44 0.02
N VAL A 133 6.25 -35.70 1.31
CA VAL A 133 5.72 -36.91 1.95
C VAL A 133 4.19 -36.95 1.90
N LYS A 134 3.50 -35.82 2.06
CA LYS A 134 2.04 -35.77 1.90
C LYS A 134 1.58 -36.10 0.47
N LYS A 135 2.35 -35.70 -0.55
CA LYS A 135 2.04 -35.93 -1.97
C LYS A 135 2.44 -37.32 -2.46
N LYS A 136 3.54 -37.87 -1.95
CA LYS A 136 4.18 -39.06 -2.52
C LYS A 136 4.35 -40.20 -1.52
N GLY A 137 4.11 -39.97 -0.23
CA GLY A 137 4.39 -40.94 0.85
C GLY A 137 5.85 -40.92 1.29
N ALA A 138 6.13 -41.52 2.46
CA ALA A 138 7.45 -41.50 3.07
C ALA A 138 8.55 -42.22 2.24
N HIS A 139 8.16 -43.19 1.40
CA HIS A 139 9.09 -43.88 0.50
C HIS A 139 9.77 -42.94 -0.49
N ALA A 140 9.18 -41.78 -0.79
CA ALA A 140 9.79 -40.77 -1.65
C ALA A 140 11.12 -40.25 -1.09
N LEU A 141 11.31 -40.25 0.23
CA LEU A 141 12.58 -39.86 0.84
C LEU A 141 13.69 -40.87 0.53
N VAL A 142 13.38 -42.17 0.54
CA VAL A 142 14.33 -43.21 0.14
C VAL A 142 14.76 -42.98 -1.31
N SER A 143 13.80 -42.81 -2.23
CA SER A 143 14.09 -42.52 -3.64
C SER A 143 14.84 -41.21 -3.85
N MET A 144 14.65 -40.21 -2.99
CA MET A 144 15.41 -38.96 -3.02
C MET A 144 16.88 -39.21 -2.68
N TYR A 145 17.15 -39.95 -1.61
CA TYR A 145 18.51 -40.28 -1.17
C TYR A 145 19.23 -41.24 -2.12
N GLU A 146 18.53 -42.18 -2.75
CA GLU A 146 19.09 -43.02 -3.82
C GLU A 146 19.60 -42.17 -4.99
N LYS A 147 18.83 -41.16 -5.42
CA LYS A 147 19.26 -40.24 -6.47
C LYS A 147 20.47 -39.40 -6.07
N ILE A 148 20.52 -38.95 -4.81
CA ILE A 148 21.67 -38.21 -4.28
C ILE A 148 22.91 -39.10 -4.24
N LYS A 149 22.76 -40.36 -3.81
CA LYS A 149 23.82 -41.37 -3.85
C LYS A 149 24.34 -41.59 -5.27
N ASP A 150 23.45 -41.56 -6.26
CA ASP A 150 23.75 -41.65 -7.70
C ASP A 150 24.33 -40.35 -8.30
N GLY A 151 24.60 -39.35 -7.47
CA GLY A 151 25.30 -38.12 -7.86
C GLY A 151 24.40 -36.95 -8.23
N LYS A 152 23.08 -37.04 -8.06
CA LYS A 152 22.18 -35.90 -8.22
C LYS A 152 22.35 -34.89 -7.07
N SER A 153 22.24 -33.61 -7.39
CA SER A 153 22.07 -32.57 -6.36
C SER A 153 20.74 -32.77 -5.60
N SER A 154 20.64 -32.21 -4.38
CA SER A 154 19.39 -32.26 -3.61
C SER A 154 18.21 -31.63 -4.35
N VAL A 155 18.45 -30.56 -5.11
CA VAL A 155 17.42 -29.88 -5.91
C VAL A 155 16.95 -30.76 -7.08
N GLU A 156 17.87 -31.39 -7.82
CA GLU A 156 17.51 -32.33 -8.89
C GLU A 156 16.75 -33.54 -8.35
N ALA A 157 17.19 -34.11 -7.22
CA ALA A 157 16.53 -35.24 -6.59
C ALA A 157 15.10 -34.87 -6.18
N LEU A 158 14.91 -33.72 -5.52
CA LEU A 158 13.61 -33.20 -5.12
C LEU A 158 12.69 -32.95 -6.32
N ASN A 159 13.17 -32.23 -7.33
CA ASN A 159 12.40 -31.92 -8.54
C ASN A 159 12.01 -33.18 -9.32
N SER A 160 12.87 -34.20 -9.35
CA SER A 160 12.52 -35.46 -10.02
C SER A 160 11.35 -36.21 -9.37
N LEU A 161 11.05 -35.93 -8.09
CA LEU A 161 9.95 -36.56 -7.35
C LEU A 161 8.69 -35.69 -7.35
N LEU A 162 8.85 -34.36 -7.20
CA LEU A 162 7.74 -33.40 -7.20
C LEU A 162 7.26 -33.03 -8.62
N GLY A 163 8.10 -33.23 -9.62
CA GLY A 163 7.83 -32.88 -11.01
C GLY A 163 8.29 -31.45 -11.36
N ASP A 164 7.54 -30.82 -12.25
CA ASP A 164 7.82 -29.48 -12.77
C ASP A 164 7.83 -28.41 -11.64
N PRO A 165 8.98 -27.73 -11.40
CA PRO A 165 9.11 -26.68 -10.40
C PRO A 165 8.09 -25.56 -10.52
N ASP A 166 7.72 -25.21 -11.76
CA ASP A 166 6.70 -24.20 -12.03
C ASP A 166 5.37 -24.56 -11.36
N LYS A 167 5.02 -25.85 -11.32
CA LYS A 167 3.74 -26.32 -10.78
C LYS A 167 3.82 -26.61 -9.30
N TRP A 168 4.79 -27.43 -8.88
CA TRP A 168 4.79 -27.92 -7.51
C TRP A 168 5.08 -26.81 -6.51
N TYR A 169 5.93 -25.83 -6.87
CA TYR A 169 6.32 -24.77 -5.96
C TYR A 169 5.15 -23.81 -5.68
N LYS A 170 4.35 -23.48 -6.70
CA LYS A 170 3.11 -22.71 -6.57
C LYS A 170 2.10 -23.42 -5.66
N GLU A 171 1.88 -24.72 -5.88
CA GLU A 171 0.99 -25.52 -5.03
C GLU A 171 1.49 -25.64 -3.58
N PHE A 172 2.80 -25.79 -3.41
CA PHE A 172 3.47 -25.79 -2.12
C PHE A 172 3.25 -24.47 -1.39
N LEU A 173 3.59 -23.33 -2.01
CA LEU A 173 3.43 -22.00 -1.42
C LEU A 173 1.98 -21.74 -1.01
N LYS A 174 1.02 -22.05 -1.88
CA LYS A 174 -0.41 -21.96 -1.56
C LYS A 174 -0.75 -22.74 -0.29
N SER A 175 -0.37 -24.02 -0.25
CA SER A 175 -0.64 -24.89 0.90
C SER A 175 0.09 -24.43 2.16
N TYR A 176 1.30 -23.90 2.02
CA TYR A 176 2.13 -23.44 3.13
C TYR A 176 1.57 -22.17 3.75
N ILE A 177 1.21 -21.18 2.94
CA ILE A 177 0.67 -19.89 3.38
C ILE A 177 -0.73 -20.06 3.99
N GLU A 178 -1.55 -20.98 3.47
CA GLU A 178 -2.84 -21.35 4.10
C GLU A 178 -2.66 -22.12 5.43
N GLY A 179 -1.43 -22.49 5.81
CA GLY A 179 -1.14 -23.24 7.02
C GLY A 179 -1.50 -24.73 6.95
N LYS A 180 -1.72 -25.28 5.74
CA LYS A 180 -2.13 -26.68 5.50
C LYS A 180 -0.98 -27.69 5.58
N ILE A 181 0.26 -27.21 5.67
CA ILE A 181 1.47 -28.02 5.86
C ILE A 181 1.92 -27.94 7.32
N TYR A 182 2.14 -26.72 7.81
CA TYR A 182 2.38 -26.40 9.21
C TYR A 182 1.63 -25.11 9.58
N PRO A 183 1.14 -24.99 10.82
CA PRO A 183 0.56 -23.74 11.28
C PRO A 183 1.68 -22.68 11.46
N VAL A 184 1.70 -21.68 10.59
CA VAL A 184 2.60 -20.52 10.70
C VAL A 184 1.83 -19.37 11.30
N LYS A 185 2.24 -18.79 12.43
CA LYS A 185 1.49 -17.66 13.04
C LYS A 185 1.61 -16.38 12.21
N SER A 186 2.83 -16.06 11.80
CA SER A 186 3.16 -14.88 11.00
C SER A 186 4.43 -15.17 10.21
N PHE A 187 4.55 -14.58 9.02
CA PHE A 187 5.79 -14.59 8.25
C PHE A 187 6.56 -13.30 8.56
N GLN A 188 7.84 -13.38 8.93
CA GLN A 188 8.67 -12.21 9.20
C GLN A 188 9.21 -11.61 7.90
N ASN A 189 9.35 -12.43 6.84
CA ASN A 189 9.62 -12.03 5.46
C ASN A 189 8.42 -11.35 4.78
N SER A 190 7.47 -10.81 5.55
CA SER A 190 6.50 -9.86 5.01
C SER A 190 7.23 -8.54 4.76
N GLY A 191 7.67 -8.34 3.52
CA GLY A 191 8.24 -7.10 3.01
C GLY A 191 7.19 -6.00 3.13
N ASN A 192 7.25 -5.28 4.26
CA ASN A 192 6.44 -4.12 4.60
C ASN A 192 4.94 -4.42 4.84
N GLN A 193 4.41 -3.76 5.88
CA GLN A 193 2.98 -3.70 6.14
C GLN A 193 2.45 -2.40 5.55
N TYR A 194 1.47 -2.50 4.67
CA TYR A 194 0.81 -1.37 4.03
C TYR A 194 -0.58 -1.21 4.61
N ILE A 195 -0.92 0.03 4.95
CA ILE A 195 -2.27 0.39 5.37
C ILE A 195 -2.87 1.18 4.22
N THR A 196 -3.98 0.71 3.65
CA THR A 196 -4.62 1.25 2.44
C THR A 196 -5.26 2.63 2.63
N ASN A 197 -4.82 3.44 3.60
CA ASN A 197 -5.37 4.75 3.92
C ASN A 197 -4.32 5.85 4.13
N ASP A 198 -3.05 5.49 4.28
CA ASP A 198 -2.03 6.43 4.78
C ASP A 198 -1.13 7.01 3.68
N ASN A 199 -1.19 6.51 2.44
CA ASN A 199 -0.25 6.88 1.38
C ASN A 199 -0.88 7.79 0.32
N LYS A 200 -0.08 8.80 -0.07
CA LYS A 200 -0.39 9.86 -1.03
C LYS A 200 -0.27 9.41 -2.49
N ASP A 201 0.14 8.17 -2.75
CA ASP A 201 0.56 7.69 -4.05
C ASP A 201 -0.43 6.68 -4.61
N LYS A 202 -1.07 7.05 -5.72
CA LYS A 202 -1.99 6.18 -6.50
C LYS A 202 -1.29 4.96 -7.10
N GLU A 203 0.03 5.01 -7.20
CA GLU A 203 0.88 3.97 -7.76
C GLU A 203 2.04 3.72 -6.78
N MET A 204 2.10 2.52 -6.21
CA MET A 204 3.22 2.06 -5.39
C MET A 204 4.01 1.01 -6.17
N SER A 205 5.32 0.97 -5.98
CA SER A 205 6.17 -0.07 -6.57
C SER A 205 7.18 -0.62 -5.56
N PHE A 206 7.37 -1.93 -5.60
CA PHE A 206 8.31 -2.66 -4.75
C PHE A 206 9.21 -3.49 -5.66
N LYS A 207 10.42 -2.98 -5.88
CA LYS A 207 11.45 -3.69 -6.63
C LYS A 207 12.31 -4.48 -5.67
N ASP A 208 12.51 -5.76 -5.98
CA ASP A 208 13.38 -6.63 -5.18
C ASP A 208 14.00 -7.75 -6.02
N SER A 209 15.00 -8.42 -5.46
CA SER A 209 15.69 -9.55 -6.07
C SER A 209 15.19 -10.87 -5.47
N TYR A 210 14.87 -11.83 -6.34
CA TYR A 210 14.22 -13.09 -6.00
C TYR A 210 15.07 -14.26 -6.49
N PRO A 211 15.71 -15.03 -5.59
CA PRO A 211 16.42 -16.24 -5.96
C PRO A 211 15.52 -17.32 -6.58
N ASP A 212 16.12 -18.32 -7.20
CA ASP A 212 15.40 -19.51 -7.70
C ASP A 212 14.51 -20.14 -6.61
N LEU A 213 13.26 -20.42 -6.98
CA LEU A 213 12.21 -20.93 -6.09
C LEU A 213 12.09 -20.13 -4.79
N SER A 214 11.87 -18.82 -4.90
CA SER A 214 11.69 -17.91 -3.77
C SER A 214 10.37 -17.14 -3.86
N ALA A 215 9.99 -16.50 -2.77
CA ALA A 215 8.82 -15.63 -2.72
C ALA A 215 9.00 -14.50 -1.70
N LYS A 216 8.26 -13.41 -1.89
CA LYS A 216 8.13 -12.34 -0.88
C LYS A 216 6.67 -12.06 -0.63
N ILE A 217 6.35 -11.78 0.63
CA ILE A 217 4.98 -11.52 1.05
C ILE A 217 4.87 -10.03 1.32
N TYR A 218 3.83 -9.38 0.81
CA TYR A 218 3.48 -8.00 1.11
C TYR A 218 2.11 -8.02 1.80
N MET A 219 2.01 -7.42 3.00
CA MET A 219 0.75 -7.38 3.72
C MET A 219 0.04 -6.05 3.48
N PHE A 220 -1.22 -6.10 3.06
CA PHE A 220 -2.07 -4.93 2.97
C PHE A 220 -3.22 -5.05 3.98
N ILE A 221 -3.29 -4.11 4.90
CA ILE A 221 -4.36 -3.99 5.88
C ILE A 221 -5.48 -3.14 5.27
N LEU A 222 -6.67 -3.72 5.14
CA LEU A 222 -7.85 -3.08 4.55
C LEU A 222 -8.52 -2.16 5.58
N ARG A 223 -7.92 -1.00 5.85
CA ARG A 223 -8.49 0.01 6.78
C ARG A 223 -9.38 1.04 6.09
N ALA A 224 -9.28 1.20 4.78
CA ALA A 224 -10.04 2.18 4.04
C ALA A 224 -11.54 1.94 4.04
N ASP A 225 -12.29 3.02 3.95
CA ASP A 225 -13.71 2.97 3.57
C ASP A 225 -13.74 2.88 2.04
N PHE A 226 -13.78 1.65 1.54
CA PHE A 226 -13.86 1.36 0.12
C PHE A 226 -15.30 1.46 -0.39
N GLU A 227 -15.47 1.97 -1.60
CA GLU A 227 -16.71 1.92 -2.38
C GLU A 227 -16.81 0.66 -3.23
N ASP A 228 -17.99 0.44 -3.84
CA ASP A 228 -18.27 -0.78 -4.62
C ASP A 228 -17.40 -0.86 -5.89
N ASP A 229 -17.05 0.29 -6.45
CA ASP A 229 -16.27 0.43 -7.67
C ASP A 229 -14.76 0.47 -7.43
N ASP A 230 -14.29 0.79 -6.22
CA ASP A 230 -12.88 0.77 -5.85
C ASP A 230 -12.21 -0.58 -6.20
N THR A 231 -10.99 -0.52 -6.73
CA THR A 231 -10.15 -1.69 -7.00
C THR A 231 -8.75 -1.49 -6.44
N LEU A 232 -8.15 -2.60 -6.01
CA LEU A 232 -6.70 -2.69 -5.83
C LEU A 232 -6.15 -3.57 -6.93
N ASP A 233 -5.36 -2.97 -7.82
CA ASP A 233 -4.77 -3.65 -8.96
C ASP A 233 -3.30 -3.94 -8.68
N PHE A 234 -2.94 -5.21 -8.71
CA PHE A 234 -1.58 -5.71 -8.55
C PHE A 234 -1.05 -6.16 -9.91
N SER A 235 0.18 -5.80 -10.24
CA SER A 235 0.88 -6.34 -11.39
C SER A 235 2.35 -6.52 -11.10
N VAL A 236 3.01 -7.47 -11.76
CA VAL A 236 4.46 -7.65 -11.67
C VAL A 236 5.13 -7.33 -12.99
N GLU A 237 6.28 -6.67 -12.91
CA GLU A 237 7.23 -6.55 -14.01
C GLU A 237 8.37 -7.55 -13.82
N GLY A 238 8.86 -8.11 -14.93
CA GLY A 238 9.76 -9.27 -14.94
C GLY A 238 8.99 -10.59 -15.07
N ASP A 239 9.68 -11.72 -14.89
CA ASP A 239 9.09 -13.06 -15.05
C ASP A 239 8.38 -13.57 -13.79
N GLY A 240 8.07 -12.68 -12.85
CA GLY A 240 7.37 -13.02 -11.60
C GLY A 240 5.89 -13.37 -11.77
N LYS A 241 5.32 -13.96 -10.72
CA LYS A 241 3.87 -14.18 -10.56
C LYS A 241 3.38 -13.69 -9.21
N ILE A 242 2.08 -13.45 -9.09
CA ILE A 242 1.39 -12.98 -7.88
C ILE A 242 0.35 -14.01 -7.45
N MET A 243 0.34 -14.37 -6.18
CA MET A 243 -0.82 -14.97 -5.51
C MET A 243 -1.40 -14.01 -4.49
N VAL A 244 -2.72 -14.05 -4.31
CA VAL A 244 -3.41 -13.24 -3.31
C VAL A 244 -4.09 -14.15 -2.31
N PHE A 245 -3.93 -13.83 -1.02
CA PHE A 245 -4.61 -14.49 0.08
C PHE A 245 -5.36 -13.46 0.89
N LYS A 246 -6.60 -13.75 1.27
CA LYS A 246 -7.43 -12.93 2.16
C LYS A 246 -7.25 -13.38 3.62
N ILE A 247 -7.33 -12.44 4.55
CA ILE A 247 -6.97 -12.67 5.96
C ILE A 247 -8.19 -12.46 6.87
N LYS A 248 -8.55 -13.49 7.65
CA LYS A 248 -9.61 -13.47 8.67
C LYS A 248 -9.36 -14.54 9.73
N GLY A 249 -8.56 -14.22 10.76
CA GLY A 249 -8.13 -15.20 11.77
C GLY A 249 -7.27 -16.36 11.23
N GLY A 250 -6.91 -16.30 9.95
CA GLY A 250 -6.21 -17.29 9.15
C GLY A 250 -5.99 -16.72 7.75
N ARG A 251 -5.39 -17.50 6.85
CA ARG A 251 -5.14 -17.11 5.45
C ARG A 251 -5.87 -18.06 4.53
N GLU A 252 -6.62 -17.49 3.60
CA GLU A 252 -7.36 -18.24 2.58
C GLU A 252 -6.92 -17.77 1.20
N PHE A 253 -6.67 -18.71 0.29
CA PHE A 253 -6.34 -18.38 -1.07
C PHE A 253 -7.50 -17.64 -1.77
N LEU A 254 -7.19 -16.52 -2.42
CA LEU A 254 -8.15 -15.70 -3.17
C LEU A 254 -7.98 -15.86 -4.68
N SER A 255 -6.76 -15.64 -5.21
CA SER A 255 -6.52 -15.65 -6.65
C SER A 255 -5.03 -15.86 -7.00
N GLY A 256 -4.75 -16.10 -8.28
CA GLY A 256 -3.43 -16.34 -8.85
C GLY A 256 -3.12 -17.83 -9.08
N PRO A 257 -1.85 -18.19 -9.34
CA PRO A 257 -0.73 -17.29 -9.65
C PRO A 257 -0.92 -16.62 -11.01
N ASP A 258 -0.76 -15.29 -11.09
CA ASP A 258 -0.91 -14.52 -12.35
C ASP A 258 0.06 -13.32 -12.38
N THR A 259 0.28 -12.70 -13.54
CA THR A 259 1.10 -11.48 -13.65
C THR A 259 0.32 -10.21 -13.31
N LYS A 260 -1.01 -10.27 -13.34
CA LYS A 260 -1.91 -9.16 -12.97
C LYS A 260 -3.15 -9.67 -12.26
N ILE A 261 -3.50 -9.07 -11.14
CA ILE A 261 -4.68 -9.42 -10.34
C ILE A 261 -5.37 -8.12 -9.89
N SER A 262 -6.67 -8.02 -10.10
CA SER A 262 -7.52 -6.96 -9.54
C SER A 262 -8.40 -7.54 -8.45
N ILE A 263 -8.56 -6.83 -7.34
CA ILE A 263 -9.47 -7.22 -6.26
C ILE A 263 -10.43 -6.10 -5.90
N LYS A 264 -11.60 -6.49 -5.38
CA LYS A 264 -12.61 -5.61 -4.81
C LYS A 264 -12.47 -5.56 -3.28
N PRO A 265 -11.75 -4.56 -2.73
CA PRO A 265 -11.46 -4.52 -1.30
C PRO A 265 -12.70 -4.35 -0.42
N LYS A 266 -13.75 -3.66 -0.90
CA LYS A 266 -15.02 -3.53 -0.18
C LYS A 266 -15.70 -4.89 0.03
N GLU A 267 -15.81 -5.71 -1.01
CA GLU A 267 -16.40 -7.05 -0.88
C GLU A 267 -15.68 -7.92 0.14
N LEU A 268 -14.36 -7.78 0.26
CA LEU A 268 -13.57 -8.46 1.28
C LEU A 268 -13.88 -7.91 2.67
N LYS A 269 -13.94 -6.59 2.83
CA LYS A 269 -14.28 -5.93 4.10
C LYS A 269 -15.67 -6.32 4.58
N ASP A 270 -16.66 -6.33 3.69
CA ASP A 270 -18.06 -6.70 4.01
C ASP A 270 -18.20 -8.16 4.45
N LYS A 271 -17.33 -9.05 3.93
CA LYS A 271 -17.23 -10.46 4.38
C LYS A 271 -16.40 -10.63 5.67
N GLY A 272 -15.90 -9.53 6.23
CA GLY A 272 -15.14 -9.47 7.48
C GLY A 272 -13.67 -9.85 7.36
N TYR A 273 -13.07 -9.76 6.16
CA TYR A 273 -11.62 -9.87 5.99
C TYR A 273 -10.96 -8.52 6.34
N ASN A 274 -9.86 -8.56 7.08
CA ASN A 274 -9.18 -7.37 7.59
C ASN A 274 -7.87 -7.06 6.87
N GLY A 275 -7.45 -7.90 5.94
CA GLY A 275 -6.24 -7.74 5.17
C GLY A 275 -6.09 -8.75 4.05
N ILE A 276 -5.05 -8.56 3.25
CA ILE A 276 -4.62 -9.47 2.20
C ILE A 276 -3.10 -9.64 2.25
N TYR A 277 -2.63 -10.81 1.85
CA TYR A 277 -1.24 -11.06 1.49
C TYR A 277 -1.12 -11.12 -0.02
N ILE A 278 -0.16 -10.35 -0.54
CA ILE A 278 0.29 -10.42 -1.92
C ILE A 278 1.62 -11.17 -1.91
N VAL A 279 1.65 -12.31 -2.57
CA VAL A 279 2.81 -13.21 -2.58
C VAL A 279 3.40 -13.16 -3.97
N VAL A 280 4.55 -12.50 -4.09
CA VAL A 280 5.31 -12.40 -5.33
C VAL A 280 6.26 -13.58 -5.41
N ILE A 281 6.23 -14.30 -6.52
CA ILE A 281 6.85 -15.62 -6.69
C ILE A 281 7.85 -15.56 -7.82
N ASN A 282 9.05 -16.09 -7.57
CA ASN A 282 9.95 -16.58 -8.60
C ASN A 282 9.91 -18.11 -8.61
N ASP A 283 9.35 -18.68 -9.67
CA ASP A 283 9.24 -20.11 -9.91
C ASP A 283 10.36 -20.67 -10.81
N HIS A 284 11.30 -19.82 -11.24
CA HIS A 284 12.47 -20.24 -11.98
C HIS A 284 13.33 -21.19 -11.14
N CYS A 285 13.81 -22.26 -11.80
CA CYS A 285 14.63 -23.29 -11.18
C CYS A 285 15.49 -23.98 -12.24
N SER A 286 16.70 -23.46 -12.49
CA SER A 286 17.66 -24.13 -13.37
C SER A 286 19.07 -24.12 -12.78
N PRO A 287 19.89 -25.17 -13.02
CA PRO A 287 21.28 -25.19 -12.58
C PRO A 287 22.04 -23.91 -13.00
N PRO A 288 22.84 -23.30 -12.12
CA PRO A 288 23.33 -23.82 -10.84
C PRO A 288 22.39 -23.58 -9.63
N TYR A 289 21.11 -23.26 -9.88
CA TYR A 289 20.10 -22.95 -8.88
C TYR A 289 20.51 -21.78 -8.00
N ASN A 290 21.06 -20.73 -8.59
CA ASN A 290 21.52 -19.53 -7.90
C ASN A 290 21.19 -18.27 -8.69
N GLN A 291 20.29 -18.36 -9.67
CA GLN A 291 19.86 -17.19 -10.41
C GLN A 291 18.96 -16.34 -9.53
N ASN A 292 19.03 -15.03 -9.74
CA ASN A 292 18.17 -14.05 -9.09
C ASN A 292 17.45 -13.27 -10.18
N LEU A 293 16.13 -13.14 -10.04
CA LEU A 293 15.31 -12.30 -10.90
C LEU A 293 14.97 -11.00 -10.16
N ASP A 294 15.15 -9.87 -10.85
CA ASP A 294 14.61 -8.60 -10.39
C ASP A 294 13.13 -8.56 -10.75
N ILE A 295 12.26 -8.52 -9.74
CA ILE A 295 10.81 -8.45 -9.93
C ILE A 295 10.30 -7.18 -9.25
N THR A 296 9.48 -6.42 -9.96
CA THR A 296 8.83 -5.21 -9.42
C THR A 296 7.34 -5.48 -9.25
N LEU A 297 6.84 -5.49 -8.01
CA LEU A 297 5.41 -5.46 -7.73
C LEU A 297 4.92 -4.02 -7.84
N LYS A 298 3.93 -3.77 -8.70
CA LYS A 298 3.19 -2.52 -8.81
C LYS A 298 1.81 -2.66 -8.22
N VAL A 299 1.36 -1.64 -7.50
CA VAL A 299 0.05 -1.57 -6.88
C VAL A 299 -0.60 -0.25 -7.28
N ASN A 300 -1.77 -0.32 -7.90
CA ASN A 300 -2.56 0.85 -8.23
C ASN A 300 -3.86 0.84 -7.43
N GLU A 301 -4.14 1.96 -6.76
CA GLU A 301 -5.42 2.21 -6.10
C GLU A 301 -6.24 3.17 -6.97
N ALA A 302 -7.30 2.65 -7.59
CA ALA A 302 -8.19 3.47 -8.40
C ALA A 302 -9.22 4.14 -7.50
N ILE A 303 -8.96 5.38 -7.06
CA ILE A 303 -9.95 6.23 -6.38
C ILE A 303 -10.83 6.90 -7.45
N ASN A 304 -12.15 6.68 -7.41
CA ASN A 304 -13.10 7.35 -8.29
C ASN A 304 -13.41 8.78 -7.80
N ILE A 305 -12.97 9.79 -8.56
CA ILE A 305 -13.15 11.20 -8.20
C ILE A 305 -14.59 11.70 -8.45
N ILE A 306 -15.41 10.94 -9.19
CA ILE A 306 -16.78 11.33 -9.57
C ILE A 306 -17.71 11.41 -8.35
N ASP A 307 -17.38 10.72 -7.26
CA ASP A 307 -18.19 10.71 -6.05
C ASP A 307 -18.09 12.00 -5.22
N PHE A 308 -17.13 12.86 -5.52
CA PHE A 308 -16.91 14.09 -4.76
C PHE A 308 -17.84 15.20 -5.25
N LYS A 309 -19.01 15.29 -4.64
CA LYS A 309 -20.06 16.22 -5.09
C LYS A 309 -19.99 17.59 -4.46
N TYR A 310 -19.28 17.76 -3.34
CA TYR A 310 -19.23 19.03 -2.62
C TYR A 310 -17.90 19.74 -2.85
N ILE A 311 -17.95 21.02 -3.19
CA ILE A 311 -16.79 21.90 -3.23
C ILE A 311 -16.95 23.00 -2.20
N SER A 312 -15.87 23.37 -1.54
CA SER A 312 -15.77 24.61 -0.80
C SER A 312 -14.40 25.24 -1.00
N GLY A 313 -14.29 26.54 -0.93
CA GLY A 313 -13.01 27.21 -1.10
C GLY A 313 -13.12 28.69 -0.86
N TYR A 314 -11.99 29.36 -0.81
CA TYR A 314 -11.97 30.81 -0.78
C TYR A 314 -10.95 31.38 -1.75
N VAL A 315 -11.33 32.50 -2.34
CA VAL A 315 -10.43 33.40 -3.06
C VAL A 315 -10.03 34.50 -2.10
N GLU A 316 -8.75 34.61 -1.78
CA GLU A 316 -8.21 35.74 -1.04
C GLU A 316 -7.52 36.70 -2.01
N PHE A 317 -7.91 37.97 -1.97
CA PHE A 317 -7.31 39.01 -2.79
C PHE A 317 -6.70 40.10 -1.90
N GLY A 318 -5.40 40.29 -2.06
CA GLY A 318 -4.65 41.37 -1.43
C GLY A 318 -4.86 42.64 -2.24
N SER A 319 -5.94 43.35 -1.99
CA SER A 319 -6.29 44.53 -2.77
C SER A 319 -6.04 45.82 -2.00
N THR A 320 -5.29 46.72 -2.62
CA THR A 320 -5.42 48.15 -2.40
C THR A 320 -6.55 48.60 -3.33
N ILE A 321 -7.79 48.65 -2.83
CA ILE A 321 -8.95 49.07 -3.62
C ILE A 321 -8.97 50.58 -3.63
N THR A 322 -8.72 51.17 -4.80
CA THR A 322 -8.93 52.60 -5.03
C THR A 322 -10.35 52.80 -5.54
N TYR A 323 -11.19 53.46 -4.75
CA TYR A 323 -12.55 53.82 -5.15
C TYR A 323 -12.63 55.32 -5.43
N LYS A 324 -13.31 55.66 -6.53
CA LYS A 324 -13.58 57.03 -6.94
C LYS A 324 -15.05 57.33 -6.66
N THR A 325 -15.30 58.16 -5.67
CA THR A 325 -16.64 58.60 -5.27
C THR A 325 -16.95 59.91 -5.98
N THR A 326 -18.04 59.95 -6.74
CA THR A 326 -18.51 61.18 -7.38
C THR A 326 -19.87 61.54 -6.79
N ILE A 327 -19.96 62.71 -6.15
CA ILE A 327 -21.16 63.24 -5.51
C ILE A 327 -21.59 64.47 -6.30
N ALA A 328 -22.72 64.40 -7.02
CA ALA A 328 -23.35 65.61 -7.55
C ALA A 328 -24.24 66.22 -6.47
N LYS A 329 -23.98 67.48 -6.12
CA LYS A 329 -24.71 68.23 -5.10
C LYS A 329 -25.93 68.94 -5.71
N PRO A 330 -26.93 69.29 -4.89
CA PRO A 330 -28.13 70.01 -5.35
C PRO A 330 -27.87 71.36 -6.05
N ASP A 331 -26.70 71.98 -5.78
CA ASP A 331 -26.27 73.24 -6.39
C ASP A 331 -25.60 73.06 -7.78
N GLY A 332 -25.56 71.83 -8.28
CA GLY A 332 -24.94 71.48 -9.56
C GLY A 332 -23.43 71.25 -9.49
N THR A 333 -22.81 71.37 -8.31
CA THR A 333 -21.39 71.06 -8.14
C THR A 333 -21.16 69.56 -8.06
N VAL A 334 -20.01 69.09 -8.56
CA VAL A 334 -19.62 67.68 -8.54
C VAL A 334 -18.35 67.55 -7.70
N GLU A 335 -18.43 66.84 -6.59
CA GLU A 335 -17.27 66.48 -5.79
C GLU A 335 -16.80 65.09 -6.15
N THR A 336 -15.52 64.98 -6.47
CA THR A 336 -14.86 63.69 -6.70
C THR A 336 -13.85 63.47 -5.59
N SER A 337 -13.95 62.36 -4.86
CA SER A 337 -12.92 61.92 -3.94
C SER A 337 -12.37 60.57 -4.37
N THR A 338 -11.06 60.41 -4.26
CA THR A 338 -10.39 59.13 -4.43
C THR A 338 -9.94 58.67 -3.06
N SER A 339 -10.33 57.46 -2.70
CA SER A 339 -9.94 56.86 -1.43
C SER A 339 -9.46 55.46 -1.66
N THR A 340 -8.49 55.07 -0.85
CA THR A 340 -7.77 53.82 -1.03
C THR A 340 -7.95 52.99 0.24
N ARG A 341 -8.49 51.79 0.10
CA ARG A 341 -8.61 50.83 1.20
C ARG A 341 -7.68 49.67 0.92
N SER A 342 -6.64 49.53 1.74
CA SER A 342 -5.80 48.34 1.76
C SER A 342 -6.39 47.33 2.73
N GLY A 343 -6.64 46.12 2.24
CA GLY A 343 -7.14 45.03 3.05
C GLY A 343 -7.13 43.71 2.29
N THR A 344 -7.09 42.62 3.04
CA THR A 344 -7.33 41.28 2.49
C THR A 344 -8.81 40.99 2.54
N ASN A 345 -9.40 40.78 1.36
CA ASN A 345 -10.78 40.33 1.24
C ASN A 345 -10.77 38.85 0.90
N ARG A 346 -11.68 38.10 1.50
CA ARG A 346 -11.88 36.67 1.24
C ARG A 346 -13.29 36.44 0.72
N TYR A 347 -13.40 35.83 -0.45
CA TYR A 347 -14.65 35.34 -0.98
C TYR A 347 -14.73 33.83 -0.77
N LEU A 348 -15.65 33.37 0.07
CA LEU A 348 -15.91 31.95 0.31
C LEU A 348 -16.97 31.46 -0.68
N PHE A 349 -16.67 30.43 -1.45
CA PHE A 349 -17.66 29.69 -2.24
C PHE A 349 -17.85 28.30 -1.66
N LYS A 350 -19.07 27.78 -1.72
CA LYS A 350 -19.38 26.40 -1.35
C LYS A 350 -20.64 25.92 -2.06
N GLY A 351 -20.65 24.66 -2.46
CA GLY A 351 -21.85 24.06 -3.02
C GLY A 351 -21.64 22.69 -3.63
N TYR A 352 -22.73 22.12 -4.11
CA TYR A 352 -22.72 20.82 -4.78
C TYR A 352 -22.64 21.00 -6.29
N GLY A 353 -21.74 20.25 -6.93
CA GLY A 353 -21.60 20.23 -8.38
C GLY A 353 -21.69 18.82 -8.94
N ILE A 354 -21.51 18.73 -10.26
CA ILE A 354 -21.57 17.48 -11.02
C ILE A 354 -20.21 17.29 -11.69
N TRP A 355 -19.66 16.08 -11.59
CA TRP A 355 -18.55 15.64 -12.41
C TRP A 355 -19.08 15.02 -13.70
N GLU A 356 -18.56 15.50 -14.82
CA GLU A 356 -18.67 14.90 -16.13
C GLU A 356 -17.34 14.24 -16.48
N GLU A 357 -17.39 13.03 -17.03
CA GLU A 357 -16.21 12.27 -17.41
C GLU A 357 -16.10 12.24 -18.93
N ASP A 358 -14.92 12.56 -19.45
CA ASP A 358 -14.57 12.34 -20.85
C ASP A 358 -13.41 11.33 -20.99
N THR A 359 -12.91 11.14 -22.21
CA THR A 359 -11.82 10.18 -22.51
C THR A 359 -10.48 10.53 -21.85
N SER A 360 -10.24 11.80 -21.53
CA SER A 360 -8.95 12.34 -21.06
C SER A 360 -9.05 13.25 -19.83
N SER A 361 -10.25 13.57 -19.36
CA SER A 361 -10.48 14.56 -18.31
C SER A 361 -11.68 14.25 -17.42
N TYR A 362 -11.65 14.83 -16.22
CA TYR A 362 -12.81 14.99 -15.34
C TYR A 362 -13.17 16.47 -15.27
N THR A 363 -14.44 16.79 -15.52
CA THR A 363 -14.95 18.16 -15.52
C THR A 363 -15.95 18.36 -14.40
N PHE A 364 -15.64 19.19 -13.41
CA PHE A 364 -16.57 19.59 -12.36
C PHE A 364 -17.23 20.92 -12.71
N SER A 365 -18.56 20.95 -12.66
CA SER A 365 -19.33 22.18 -12.80
C SER A 365 -20.25 22.40 -11.60
N PHE A 366 -20.18 23.60 -11.03
CA PHE A 366 -21.07 24.09 -9.99
C PHE A 366 -21.73 25.38 -10.47
N TYR A 367 -23.05 25.45 -10.33
CA TYR A 367 -23.85 26.63 -10.61
C TYR A 367 -24.83 26.86 -9.46
N LYS A 368 -24.76 28.04 -8.84
CA LYS A 368 -25.74 28.48 -7.85
C LYS A 368 -26.32 29.81 -8.30
N ASN A 369 -27.64 29.88 -8.36
CA ASN A 369 -28.38 31.10 -8.65
C ASN A 369 -29.38 31.33 -7.52
N GLY A 370 -29.11 32.33 -6.69
CA GLY A 370 -29.87 32.66 -5.48
C GLY A 370 -30.43 34.07 -5.57
N GLY A 371 -31.42 34.27 -6.44
CA GLY A 371 -32.10 35.56 -6.63
C GLY A 371 -31.16 36.61 -7.20
N ASN A 372 -30.42 37.30 -6.32
CA ASN A 372 -29.49 38.33 -6.73
C ASN A 372 -28.02 37.88 -6.79
N GLU A 373 -27.71 36.65 -6.38
CA GLU A 373 -26.36 36.09 -6.44
C GLU A 373 -26.29 35.00 -7.51
N THR A 374 -25.24 35.03 -8.34
CA THR A 374 -24.89 33.94 -9.25
C THR A 374 -23.43 33.55 -9.04
N GLU A 375 -23.21 32.27 -8.74
CA GLU A 375 -21.89 31.65 -8.61
C GLU A 375 -21.73 30.57 -9.68
N ARG A 376 -20.60 30.57 -10.39
CA ARG A 376 -20.20 29.46 -11.26
C ARG A 376 -18.77 29.03 -10.96
N VAL A 377 -18.55 27.74 -10.79
CA VAL A 377 -17.22 27.12 -10.74
C VAL A 377 -17.17 26.06 -11.83
N HIS A 378 -16.07 26.04 -12.58
CA HIS A 378 -15.76 25.05 -13.58
C HIS A 378 -14.30 24.61 -13.39
N ILE A 379 -14.05 23.31 -13.25
CA ILE A 379 -12.72 22.75 -13.04
C ILE A 379 -12.54 21.56 -13.99
N VAL A 380 -11.45 21.53 -14.75
CA VAL A 380 -11.09 20.40 -15.63
C VAL A 380 -9.79 19.79 -15.13
N LEU A 381 -9.80 18.48 -14.87
CA LEU A 381 -8.65 17.70 -14.40
C LEU A 381 -8.20 16.70 -15.45
N ASP A 382 -6.89 16.47 -15.59
CA ASP A 382 -6.39 15.33 -16.36
C ASP A 382 -6.81 14.01 -15.70
N LYS A 383 -7.35 13.07 -16.47
CA LYS A 383 -7.85 11.80 -15.94
C LYS A 383 -6.75 10.90 -15.37
N LYS A 384 -5.54 10.96 -15.95
CA LYS A 384 -4.40 10.12 -15.55
C LYS A 384 -3.62 10.73 -14.41
N THR A 385 -3.32 12.04 -14.48
CA THR A 385 -2.46 12.72 -13.49
C THR A 385 -3.25 13.43 -12.40
N LEU A 386 -4.55 13.68 -12.61
CA LEU A 386 -5.37 14.61 -11.82
C LEU A 386 -4.81 16.04 -11.77
N GLU A 387 -3.96 16.45 -12.71
CA GLU A 387 -3.51 17.83 -12.77
C GLU A 387 -4.62 18.73 -13.31
N CYS A 388 -4.80 19.92 -12.71
CA CYS A 388 -5.82 20.87 -13.16
C CYS A 388 -5.42 21.47 -14.51
N LYS A 389 -6.19 21.16 -15.56
CA LYS A 389 -6.02 21.70 -16.92
C LYS A 389 -6.63 23.09 -17.05
N GLU A 390 -7.80 23.27 -16.45
CA GLU A 390 -8.59 24.50 -16.56
C GLU A 390 -9.33 24.78 -15.26
N ILE A 391 -9.40 26.05 -14.89
CA ILE A 391 -10.31 26.54 -13.85
C ILE A 391 -10.97 27.84 -14.31
N SER A 392 -12.29 27.89 -14.18
CA SER A 392 -13.07 29.12 -14.29
C SER A 392 -13.93 29.32 -13.05
N LEU A 393 -13.87 30.53 -12.49
CA LEU A 393 -14.70 30.94 -11.37
C LEU A 393 -15.34 32.27 -11.74
N SER A 394 -16.66 32.34 -11.64
CA SER A 394 -17.40 33.60 -11.80
C SER A 394 -18.36 33.82 -10.66
N TYR A 395 -18.43 35.06 -10.21
CA TYR A 395 -19.38 35.50 -9.20
C TYR A 395 -20.04 36.79 -9.67
N TYR A 396 -21.32 36.89 -9.40
CA TYR A 396 -22.13 38.07 -9.60
C TYR A 396 -23.03 38.22 -8.38
N SER A 397 -23.12 39.42 -7.82
CA SER A 397 -24.07 39.75 -6.76
C SER A 397 -24.66 41.13 -7.04
N TYR A 398 -25.97 41.22 -6.86
CA TYR A 398 -26.75 42.44 -6.95
C TYR A 398 -27.43 42.68 -5.60
N VAL A 399 -27.22 43.81 -4.96
CA VAL A 399 -27.91 44.14 -3.72
C VAL A 399 -28.58 45.48 -3.89
N LYS A 400 -29.91 45.48 -3.81
CA LYS A 400 -30.69 46.70 -3.69
C LYS A 400 -31.17 46.83 -2.25
N GLY A 401 -30.89 47.97 -1.62
CA GLY A 401 -31.28 48.22 -0.24
C GLY A 401 -31.61 49.69 0.02
N GLU A 402 -32.15 49.95 1.20
CA GLU A 402 -32.34 51.28 1.76
C GLU A 402 -31.36 51.43 2.93
N ASP A 403 -30.54 52.49 2.91
CA ASP A 403 -29.70 52.88 4.03
C ASP A 403 -30.36 54.08 4.73
N GLU A 404 -30.44 54.03 6.05
CA GLU A 404 -31.04 55.08 6.86
C GLU A 404 -29.97 55.77 7.70
N LYS A 405 -29.81 57.08 7.52
CA LYS A 405 -28.89 57.91 8.31
C LYS A 405 -29.63 59.02 9.01
N ILE A 406 -29.31 59.24 10.28
CA ILE A 406 -29.77 60.40 11.03
C ILE A 406 -28.70 61.49 10.92
N ILE A 407 -29.00 62.59 10.21
CA ILE A 407 -28.10 63.73 10.05
C ILE A 407 -28.78 64.93 10.70
N ASN A 408 -28.13 65.54 11.69
CA ASN A 408 -28.66 66.69 12.43
C ASN A 408 -30.06 66.47 13.06
N GLY A 409 -30.41 65.22 13.39
CA GLY A 409 -31.69 64.87 13.99
C GLY A 409 -32.83 64.60 12.99
N GLU A 410 -32.56 64.70 11.69
CA GLU A 410 -33.49 64.32 10.63
C GLU A 410 -33.19 62.92 10.08
N ARG A 411 -34.25 62.17 9.74
CA ARG A 411 -34.17 60.83 9.17
C ARG A 411 -33.98 60.93 7.66
N HIS A 412 -32.87 60.42 7.15
CA HIS A 412 -32.57 60.34 5.72
C HIS A 412 -32.59 58.88 5.28
N VAL A 413 -33.36 58.56 4.25
CA VAL A 413 -33.41 57.23 3.63
C VAL A 413 -32.83 57.36 2.22
N GLY A 414 -31.78 56.60 1.91
CA GLY A 414 -31.19 56.54 0.58
C GLY A 414 -31.29 55.14 0.00
N GLU A 415 -31.61 55.00 -1.28
CA GLU A 415 -31.52 53.71 -1.97
C GLU A 415 -30.07 53.45 -2.42
N TYR A 416 -29.63 52.21 -2.35
CA TYR A 416 -28.35 51.80 -2.89
C TYR A 416 -28.46 50.55 -3.75
N GLU A 417 -27.62 50.50 -4.78
CA GLU A 417 -27.50 49.37 -5.70
C GLU A 417 -26.03 48.93 -5.82
N GLU A 418 -25.68 47.85 -5.14
CA GLU A 418 -24.33 47.28 -5.18
C GLU A 418 -24.26 46.15 -6.21
N VAL A 419 -23.32 46.25 -7.16
CA VAL A 419 -23.09 45.22 -8.19
C VAL A 419 -21.65 44.70 -8.12
N MET A 420 -21.47 43.56 -7.48
CA MET A 420 -20.16 42.91 -7.42
C MET A 420 -20.07 41.84 -8.51
N SER A 421 -19.03 41.92 -9.35
CA SER A 421 -18.74 40.85 -10.30
C SER A 421 -17.25 40.52 -10.34
N PHE A 422 -16.91 39.25 -10.50
CA PHE A 422 -15.55 38.87 -10.86
C PHE A 422 -15.55 37.61 -11.71
N SER A 423 -14.54 37.49 -12.57
CA SER A 423 -14.30 36.30 -13.38
C SER A 423 -12.81 35.98 -13.36
N LEU A 424 -12.49 34.73 -13.02
CA LEU A 424 -11.17 34.15 -13.08
C LEU A 424 -11.18 33.07 -14.17
N SER A 425 -10.23 33.14 -15.10
CA SER A 425 -9.98 32.10 -16.10
C SER A 425 -8.48 32.00 -16.35
N GLY A 426 -7.88 30.81 -16.25
CA GLY A 426 -6.47 30.60 -16.56
C GLY A 426 -5.99 29.19 -16.28
N ILE A 427 -4.82 28.83 -16.84
CA ILE A 427 -4.11 27.56 -16.60
C ILE A 427 -3.19 27.78 -15.40
N PRO A 428 -3.37 27.08 -14.27
CA PRO A 428 -2.47 27.28 -13.16
C PRO A 428 -1.72 25.99 -12.82
N ASP A 429 -0.44 26.11 -12.45
CA ASP A 429 0.31 25.10 -11.67
C ASP A 429 -0.39 24.79 -10.34
N LEU A 430 -1.59 24.23 -10.41
CA LEU A 430 -2.41 23.79 -9.30
C LEU A 430 -2.07 22.32 -9.07
N LYS A 431 -1.54 22.01 -7.90
CA LYS A 431 -1.37 20.63 -7.48
C LYS A 431 -2.56 20.22 -6.63
N LEU A 432 -3.24 19.18 -7.10
CA LEU A 432 -4.20 18.41 -6.32
C LEU A 432 -3.44 17.57 -5.30
N LYS A 433 -3.81 17.69 -4.03
CA LYS A 433 -3.29 16.89 -2.94
C LYS A 433 -4.47 16.26 -2.21
N TRP A 434 -4.56 14.95 -2.26
CA TRP A 434 -5.50 14.20 -1.42
C TRP A 434 -5.09 14.30 0.05
N GLU A 435 -6.02 14.60 0.94
CA GLU A 435 -5.82 14.40 2.39
C GLU A 435 -6.82 13.35 2.89
N PRO A 436 -6.35 12.11 3.11
CA PRO A 436 -7.20 10.99 3.50
C PRO A 436 -7.96 11.24 4.80
N HIS A 437 -7.32 11.92 5.75
CA HIS A 437 -7.88 12.17 7.08
C HIS A 437 -9.20 12.96 7.04
N TYR A 438 -9.34 13.87 6.08
CA TYR A 438 -10.54 14.70 5.94
C TYR A 438 -11.48 14.21 4.85
N LYS A 439 -11.08 13.19 4.07
CA LYS A 439 -11.73 12.79 2.82
C LYS A 439 -11.90 13.97 1.85
N LYS A 440 -10.85 14.81 1.74
CA LYS A 440 -10.87 16.01 0.88
C LYS A 440 -9.70 16.04 -0.07
N PHE A 441 -9.96 16.45 -1.31
CA PHE A 441 -8.90 16.93 -2.18
C PHE A 441 -8.66 18.40 -1.90
N TYR A 442 -7.40 18.73 -1.68
CA TYR A 442 -6.93 20.09 -1.54
C TYR A 442 -6.30 20.51 -2.84
N ILE A 443 -6.58 21.73 -3.25
CA ILE A 443 -5.85 22.33 -4.34
C ILE A 443 -5.19 23.57 -3.78
N TYR A 444 -3.86 23.52 -3.74
CA TYR A 444 -3.04 24.59 -3.21
C TYR A 444 -2.38 25.33 -4.35
N LYS A 445 -2.56 26.66 -4.38
CA LYS A 445 -1.64 27.55 -5.09
C LYS A 445 -1.45 28.83 -4.31
N PHE A 446 -0.17 29.15 -4.09
CA PHE A 446 0.22 30.33 -3.32
C PHE A 446 -0.09 31.65 -4.06
N ARG A 447 -0.11 31.66 -5.41
CA ARG A 447 -0.31 32.88 -6.21
C ARG A 447 -1.01 32.62 -7.54
N ILE A 448 -2.06 33.38 -7.84
CA ILE A 448 -2.67 33.49 -9.18
C ILE A 448 -2.65 34.96 -9.59
N THR A 449 -2.24 35.24 -10.83
CA THR A 449 -2.32 36.59 -11.43
C THR A 449 -3.62 36.69 -12.23
N LEU A 450 -4.51 37.60 -11.84
CA LEU A 450 -5.74 37.88 -12.61
C LEU A 450 -5.44 38.64 -13.91
N LYS A 451 -6.26 38.38 -14.93
CA LYS A 451 -6.32 39.21 -16.14
C LYS A 451 -7.31 40.38 -16.00
N TYR A 452 -8.44 40.19 -15.30
CA TYR A 452 -9.50 41.22 -15.16
C TYR A 452 -10.28 41.07 -13.83
N LEU A 453 -10.50 42.17 -13.11
CA LEU A 453 -11.41 42.28 -11.96
C LEU A 453 -12.26 43.55 -12.12
N SER A 454 -13.58 43.47 -12.05
CA SER A 454 -14.49 44.61 -12.21
C SER A 454 -15.54 44.66 -11.10
N VAL A 455 -15.33 45.52 -10.11
CA VAL A 455 -16.27 45.74 -8.99
C VAL A 455 -16.94 47.10 -9.19
N SER A 456 -18.26 47.16 -9.39
CA SER A 456 -19.00 48.41 -9.60
C SER A 456 -19.99 48.69 -8.46
N TYR A 457 -19.90 49.86 -7.83
CA TYR A 457 -20.76 50.22 -6.70
C TYR A 457 -21.55 51.49 -7.03
N SER A 458 -22.88 51.43 -7.15
CA SER A 458 -23.74 52.59 -7.42
C SER A 458 -24.64 52.93 -6.24
N TYR A 459 -24.69 54.19 -5.82
CA TYR A 459 -25.42 54.60 -4.61
C TYR A 459 -26.24 55.85 -4.93
N ARG A 460 -27.57 55.81 -4.77
CA ARG A 460 -28.51 56.83 -5.25
C ARG A 460 -29.37 57.35 -4.09
N GLU A 461 -29.00 58.49 -3.51
CA GLU A 461 -29.80 59.11 -2.45
C GLU A 461 -31.01 59.87 -3.00
N GLU A 462 -32.20 59.58 -2.49
CA GLU A 462 -33.42 60.36 -2.73
C GLU A 462 -33.75 61.18 -1.46
N TRP A 463 -33.61 62.51 -1.54
CA TRP A 463 -33.83 63.41 -0.41
C TRP A 463 -35.32 63.76 -0.29
N ILE A 464 -35.99 63.27 0.74
CA ILE A 464 -37.45 63.42 0.92
C ILE A 464 -37.89 64.87 1.26
N SER A 465 -36.99 65.85 1.45
CA SER A 465 -37.42 67.23 1.79
C SER A 465 -36.87 68.39 0.97
N LEU A 466 -35.84 68.28 0.13
CA LEU A 466 -35.34 69.38 -0.72
C LEU A 466 -34.56 68.79 -1.92
N LYS A 467 -34.88 69.25 -3.15
CA LYS A 467 -34.27 68.97 -4.48
C LYS A 467 -33.31 67.77 -4.60
N GLU A 468 -33.66 66.84 -5.51
CA GLU A 468 -32.88 65.67 -5.95
C GLU A 468 -31.37 65.95 -6.08
N SER A 469 -30.54 65.13 -5.43
CA SER A 469 -29.10 65.05 -5.70
C SER A 469 -28.75 63.60 -6.00
N THR A 470 -28.25 63.31 -7.19
CA THR A 470 -27.80 61.98 -7.57
C THR A 470 -26.31 61.85 -7.29
N SER A 471 -25.91 61.10 -6.26
CA SER A 471 -24.55 60.57 -6.20
C SER A 471 -24.44 59.37 -7.15
N SER A 472 -23.27 59.16 -7.75
CA SER A 472 -22.95 57.90 -8.42
C SER A 472 -21.49 57.60 -8.14
N THR A 473 -21.23 56.56 -7.38
CA THR A 473 -19.86 56.03 -7.23
C THR A 473 -19.62 55.10 -8.42
N ASN A 474 -18.41 55.10 -8.97
CA ASN A 474 -18.01 54.08 -9.94
C ASN A 474 -16.64 53.61 -9.48
N VAL A 475 -16.57 52.36 -9.03
CA VAL A 475 -15.32 51.71 -8.67
C VAL A 475 -14.85 50.95 -9.91
N SER A 476 -13.59 51.14 -10.27
CA SER A 476 -12.95 50.38 -11.34
C SER A 476 -11.53 50.09 -10.88
N ILE A 477 -11.21 48.81 -10.69
CA ILE A 477 -9.87 48.37 -10.27
C ILE A 477 -9.07 48.09 -11.54
N TYR A 478 -8.02 48.87 -11.80
CA TYR A 478 -7.23 48.78 -13.04
C TYR A 478 -5.82 48.17 -12.87
N GLU A 479 -5.50 47.60 -11.70
CA GLU A 479 -4.17 47.03 -11.44
C GLU A 479 -4.21 45.52 -11.12
N PRO A 480 -3.17 44.75 -11.50
CA PRO A 480 -3.08 43.33 -11.19
C PRO A 480 -3.01 43.12 -9.67
N VAL A 481 -4.00 42.40 -9.14
CA VAL A 481 -4.10 42.07 -7.71
C VAL A 481 -3.46 40.70 -7.47
N GLU A 482 -2.54 40.59 -6.49
CA GLU A 482 -2.05 39.30 -6.04
C GLU A 482 -3.15 38.56 -5.26
N MET A 483 -3.42 37.32 -5.66
CA MET A 483 -4.43 36.46 -5.01
C MET A 483 -3.86 35.12 -4.57
N SER A 484 -4.37 34.60 -3.47
CA SER A 484 -4.19 33.22 -3.05
C SER A 484 -5.54 32.48 -3.11
N LEU A 485 -5.53 31.31 -3.74
CA LEU A 485 -6.72 30.48 -3.94
C LEU A 485 -6.53 29.17 -3.16
N ASN A 486 -7.47 28.85 -2.28
CA ASN A 486 -7.49 27.60 -1.53
C ASN A 486 -8.86 26.96 -1.68
N PHE A 487 -8.89 25.68 -2.04
CA PHE A 487 -10.13 24.95 -2.25
C PHE A 487 -10.05 23.50 -1.81
N PHE A 488 -11.23 22.99 -1.49
CA PHE A 488 -11.53 21.71 -0.87
C PHE A 488 -12.64 21.06 -1.68
N ILE A 489 -12.44 19.81 -2.06
CA ILE A 489 -13.46 18.98 -2.68
C ILE A 489 -13.72 17.83 -1.71
N GLU A 490 -14.96 17.69 -1.23
CA GLU A 490 -15.34 16.77 -0.16
C GLU A 490 -16.36 15.74 -0.66
N LYS A 491 -16.26 14.52 -0.13
CA LYS A 491 -17.38 13.57 -0.18
C LYS A 491 -18.46 14.05 0.80
N PRO A 492 -19.76 13.92 0.48
CA PRO A 492 -20.85 14.26 1.40
C PRO A 492 -20.75 13.53 2.75
#